data_AF-A0A0C3IWW7-F1
#
_entry.id   AF-A0A0C3IWW7-F1
#
_cell.length_a   1.000
_cell.length_b   1.000
_cell.length_c   1.000
_cell.angle_alpha   90.00
_cell.angle_beta   90.00
_cell.angle_gamma   90.00
#
_symmetry.space_group_name_H-M   'P 1'
#
loop_
_entity.id
_entity.type
_entity.pdbx_description
1 polymer ?
#
loop_
_entity_poly.entity_id
_entity_poly.type
_entity_poly.pdbx_seq_one_letter_code
_entity_poly.pdbx_strand_id
1 'polypeptide(L)'
;KKKRKKSQARNIDAHWLTSAEDVQEWEAQDEVREERKQRKAELAAWKAAKQADRGAQQALQGNNIQFSSALSQKSKDVLIDIAHCLTIETMGTKAELLKAIQNHFNAHQHLKADAHFEGLFNT
;
A
#
# COMPACT_ATOMS: atom_id res chain seq x y z
N LYS A 1 -0.44 25.90 -5.51
CA LYS A 1 -1.14 26.03 -4.20
C LYS A 1 -2.51 25.33 -4.30
N LYS A 2 -2.70 24.15 -3.70
CA LYS A 2 -3.97 23.38 -3.76
C LYS A 2 -4.99 23.96 -2.77
N LYS A 3 -6.14 24.43 -3.26
CA LYS A 3 -7.25 24.93 -2.43
C LYS A 3 -7.91 23.76 -1.69
N ARG A 4 -7.93 23.79 -0.36
CA ARG A 4 -8.72 22.87 0.47
C ARG A 4 -10.21 23.18 0.24
N LYS A 5 -11.01 22.20 -0.16
CA LYS A 5 -12.47 22.34 -0.23
C LYS A 5 -12.99 22.43 1.21
N LYS A 6 -13.64 23.54 1.56
CA LYS A 6 -14.37 23.68 2.83
C LYS A 6 -15.47 22.62 2.85
N SER A 7 -15.50 21.78 3.89
CA SER A 7 -16.67 20.96 4.18
C SER A 7 -17.81 21.92 4.52
N GLN A 8 -18.82 21.97 3.66
CA GLN A 8 -20.02 22.73 3.92
C GLN A 8 -20.75 22.00 5.07
N ALA A 9 -20.71 22.59 6.27
CA ALA A 9 -21.53 22.12 7.37
C ALA A 9 -22.99 22.34 6.94
N ARG A 10 -23.71 21.24 6.67
CA ARG A 10 -25.14 21.30 6.39
C ARG A 10 -25.83 21.61 7.71
N ASN A 11 -26.37 22.81 7.86
CA ASN A 11 -27.29 23.10 8.95
C ASN A 11 -28.54 22.25 8.71
N ILE A 12 -28.71 21.23 9.53
CA ILE A 12 -29.90 20.40 9.54
C ILE A 12 -30.86 21.11 10.52
N ASP A 13 -31.72 22.00 10.01
CA ASP A 13 -32.99 22.41 10.66
C ASP A 13 -33.75 21.19 11.24
N ALA A 14 -34.65 21.38 12.19
CA ALA A 14 -35.40 20.27 12.75
C ALA A 14 -36.53 19.75 11.83
N HIS A 15 -36.87 20.48 10.75
CA HIS A 15 -38.07 20.24 9.94
C HIS A 15 -37.93 19.11 8.90
N TRP A 16 -36.72 18.85 8.37
CA TRP A 16 -36.40 17.73 7.45
C TRP A 16 -36.10 16.40 8.19
N LEU A 17 -36.35 16.33 9.51
CA LEU A 17 -36.28 15.08 10.30
C LEU A 17 -37.65 14.42 10.50
N THR A 18 -38.73 15.02 10.01
CA THR A 18 -40.12 14.57 10.24
C THR A 18 -40.87 14.11 8.99
N SER A 19 -40.32 14.28 7.79
CA SER A 19 -40.93 13.72 6.58
C SER A 19 -40.58 12.24 6.45
N ALA A 20 -41.57 11.39 6.22
CA ALA A 20 -41.36 9.94 6.07
C ALA A 20 -40.39 9.59 4.93
N GLU A 21 -40.35 10.42 3.90
CA GLU A 21 -39.46 10.29 2.73
C GLU A 21 -37.98 10.53 3.13
N ASP A 22 -37.73 11.49 4.02
CA ASP A 22 -36.38 11.86 4.47
C ASP A 22 -35.77 10.80 5.42
N VAL A 23 -36.61 10.14 6.24
CA VAL A 23 -36.18 9.02 7.11
C VAL A 23 -35.73 7.83 6.26
N GLN A 24 -36.48 7.52 5.19
CA GLN A 24 -36.15 6.45 4.25
C GLN A 24 -34.83 6.72 3.48
N GLU A 25 -34.62 7.97 3.05
CA GLU A 25 -33.35 8.36 2.42
C GLU A 25 -32.16 8.30 3.38
N TRP A 26 -32.37 8.62 4.67
CA TRP A 26 -31.34 8.51 5.69
C TRP A 26 -30.97 7.05 5.98
N GLU A 27 -31.95 6.17 6.15
CA GLU A 27 -31.74 4.73 6.38
C GLU A 27 -31.00 4.10 5.20
N ALA A 28 -31.42 4.37 3.96
CA ALA A 28 -30.74 3.89 2.76
C ALA A 28 -29.30 4.41 2.64
N GLN A 29 -29.04 5.65 3.07
CA GLN A 29 -27.71 6.24 3.04
C GLN A 29 -26.80 5.71 4.16
N ASP A 30 -27.37 5.31 5.30
CA ASP A 30 -26.65 4.67 6.39
C ASP A 30 -26.27 3.22 6.03
N GLU A 31 -27.17 2.45 5.40
CA GLU A 31 -26.87 1.13 4.86
C GLU A 31 -25.70 1.17 3.85
N VAL A 32 -25.70 2.13 2.91
CA VAL A 32 -24.60 2.30 1.95
C VAL A 32 -23.28 2.69 2.65
N ARG A 33 -23.32 3.40 3.79
CA ARG A 33 -22.12 3.73 4.57
C ARG A 33 -21.60 2.49 5.31
N GLU A 34 -22.49 1.71 5.90
CA GLU A 34 -22.13 0.48 6.62
C GLU A 34 -21.56 -0.57 5.66
N GLU A 35 -22.16 -0.79 4.50
CA GLU A 35 -21.59 -1.69 3.47
C GLU A 35 -20.20 -1.24 3.01
N ARG A 36 -19.99 0.08 2.84
CA ARG A 36 -18.68 0.63 2.49
C ARG A 36 -17.66 0.47 3.61
N LYS A 37 -18.07 0.54 4.88
CA LYS A 37 -17.20 0.27 6.03
C LYS A 37 -16.83 -1.20 6.09
N GLN A 38 -17.80 -2.11 5.92
CA GLN A 38 -17.59 -3.55 5.90
C GLN A 38 -16.64 -3.97 4.78
N ARG A 39 -16.89 -3.55 3.52
CA ARG A 39 -15.99 -3.85 2.40
C ARG A 39 -14.57 -3.29 2.59
N LYS A 40 -14.43 -2.14 3.24
CA LYS A 40 -13.11 -1.57 3.56
C LYS A 40 -12.41 -2.37 4.67
N ALA A 41 -13.15 -2.81 5.68
CA ALA A 41 -12.64 -3.63 6.76
C ALA A 41 -12.20 -5.02 6.24
N GLU A 42 -13.00 -5.66 5.40
CA GLU A 42 -12.66 -6.93 4.74
C GLU A 42 -11.42 -6.79 3.85
N LEU A 43 -11.36 -5.74 3.03
CA LEU A 43 -10.18 -5.48 2.20
C LEU A 43 -8.93 -5.20 3.05
N ALA A 44 -9.08 -4.49 4.17
CA ALA A 44 -7.98 -4.25 5.10
C ALA A 44 -7.53 -5.55 5.79
N ALA A 45 -8.46 -6.40 6.21
CA ALA A 45 -8.18 -7.70 6.82
C ALA A 45 -7.50 -8.65 5.81
N TRP A 46 -7.97 -8.70 4.56
CA TRP A 46 -7.34 -9.49 3.50
C TRP A 46 -5.91 -9.03 3.21
N LYS A 47 -5.69 -7.70 3.16
CA LYS A 47 -4.34 -7.14 2.98
C LYS A 47 -3.42 -7.45 4.16
N ALA A 48 -3.93 -7.34 5.39
CA ALA A 48 -3.18 -7.67 6.60
C ALA A 48 -2.81 -9.15 6.65
N ALA A 49 -3.76 -10.05 6.33
CA ALA A 49 -3.51 -11.49 6.26
C ALA A 49 -2.46 -11.83 5.19
N LYS A 50 -2.56 -11.23 3.99
CA LYS A 50 -1.58 -11.43 2.92
C LYS A 50 -0.20 -10.89 3.30
N GLN A 51 -0.13 -9.78 4.03
CA GLN A 51 1.14 -9.23 4.51
C GLN A 51 1.76 -10.10 5.59
N ALA A 52 0.97 -10.68 6.49
CA ALA A 52 1.43 -11.63 7.50
C ALA A 52 1.95 -12.93 6.87
N ASP A 53 1.23 -13.48 5.89
CA ASP A 53 1.65 -14.67 5.14
C ASP A 53 2.98 -14.43 4.40
N ARG A 54 3.11 -13.27 3.75
CA ARG A 54 4.35 -12.89 3.07
C ARG A 54 5.53 -12.72 4.03
N GLY A 55 5.30 -12.12 5.20
CA GLY A 55 6.31 -12.02 6.25
C GLY A 55 6.74 -13.39 6.78
N ALA A 56 5.79 -14.32 6.96
CA ALA A 56 6.09 -15.69 7.37
C ALA A 56 6.91 -16.43 6.30
N GLN A 57 6.57 -16.29 5.02
CA GLN A 57 7.33 -16.88 3.91
C GLN A 57 8.76 -16.32 3.83
N GLN A 58 8.95 -15.02 4.05
CA GLN A 58 10.27 -14.40 4.13
C GLN A 58 11.08 -14.92 5.32
N ALA A 59 10.46 -15.08 6.49
CA ALA A 59 11.12 -15.65 7.66
C ALA A 59 11.53 -17.12 7.44
N LEU A 60 10.73 -17.89 6.70
CA LEU A 60 11.00 -19.30 6.35
C LEU A 60 12.08 -19.44 5.27
N GLN A 61 12.06 -18.60 4.24
CA GLN A 61 13.08 -18.62 3.18
C GLN A 61 14.40 -17.99 3.63
N GLY A 62 14.36 -17.18 4.70
CA GLY A 62 15.50 -16.45 5.22
C GLY A 62 16.11 -15.55 4.14
N ASN A 63 17.42 -15.40 4.19
CA ASN A 63 18.17 -14.59 3.25
C ASN A 63 18.28 -15.22 1.84
N ASN A 64 17.73 -16.41 1.57
CA ASN A 64 17.97 -17.14 0.32
C ASN A 64 17.18 -16.62 -0.92
N ILE A 65 16.66 -15.40 -0.87
CA ILE A 65 15.88 -14.82 -1.96
C ILE A 65 16.85 -14.18 -2.97
N GLN A 66 17.00 -14.82 -4.12
CA GLN A 66 17.74 -14.26 -5.26
C GLN A 66 16.79 -13.49 -6.17
N PHE A 67 17.10 -12.21 -6.39
CA PHE A 67 16.32 -11.39 -7.30
C PHE A 67 16.92 -11.44 -8.71
N SER A 68 16.26 -12.14 -9.62
CA SER A 68 16.57 -12.11 -11.06
C SER A 68 15.83 -10.99 -11.78
N SER A 69 16.30 -10.54 -12.94
CA SER A 69 15.67 -9.48 -13.77
C SER A 69 15.85 -8.05 -13.31
N ALA A 70 15.89 -7.13 -14.27
CA ALA A 70 16.17 -5.72 -14.04
C ALA A 70 15.15 -5.08 -13.08
N LEU A 71 15.64 -4.21 -12.19
CA LEU A 71 14.82 -3.49 -11.19
C LEU A 71 13.58 -2.80 -11.80
N SER A 72 13.69 -2.23 -12.99
CA SER A 72 12.59 -1.52 -13.67
C SER A 72 11.39 -2.44 -14.00
N GLN A 73 11.66 -3.72 -14.29
CA GLN A 73 10.66 -4.72 -14.66
C GLN A 73 9.95 -5.32 -13.44
N LYS A 74 10.49 -5.15 -12.24
CA LYS A 74 9.89 -5.67 -11.00
C LYS A 74 8.52 -5.04 -10.71
N SER A 75 7.63 -5.82 -10.11
CA SER A 75 6.37 -5.31 -9.56
C SER A 75 6.64 -4.47 -8.31
N LYS A 76 5.68 -3.62 -7.92
CA LYS A 76 5.79 -2.83 -6.68
C LYS A 76 6.03 -3.72 -5.47
N ASP A 77 5.34 -4.85 -5.43
CA ASP A 77 5.45 -5.83 -4.35
C ASP A 77 6.87 -6.38 -4.23
N VAL A 78 7.54 -6.72 -5.33
CA VAL A 78 8.92 -7.21 -5.27
C VAL A 78 9.91 -6.09 -4.91
N LEU A 79 9.64 -4.85 -5.31
CA LEU A 79 10.45 -3.71 -4.88
C LEU A 79 10.34 -3.46 -3.36
N ILE A 80 9.16 -3.68 -2.77
CA ILE A 80 8.97 -3.65 -1.33
C ILE A 80 9.85 -4.73 -0.66
N ASP A 81 9.86 -5.95 -1.20
CA ASP A 81 10.71 -7.03 -0.65
C ASP A 81 12.20 -6.68 -0.72
N ILE A 82 12.66 -6.16 -1.87
CA ILE A 82 14.05 -5.69 -2.02
C ILE A 82 14.36 -4.58 -1.01
N ALA A 83 13.44 -3.62 -0.83
CA ALA A 83 13.59 -2.55 0.15
C ALA A 83 13.63 -3.08 1.60
N HIS A 84 12.83 -4.10 1.93
CA HIS A 84 12.89 -4.80 3.22
C HIS A 84 14.23 -5.51 3.42
N CYS A 85 14.74 -6.24 2.41
CA CYS A 85 16.06 -6.88 2.48
C CYS A 85 17.21 -5.87 2.65
N LEU A 86 17.09 -4.69 2.03
CA LEU A 86 18.04 -3.59 2.18
C LEU A 86 17.81 -2.76 3.45
N THR A 87 16.79 -3.08 4.25
CA THR A 87 16.41 -2.33 5.46
C THR A 87 16.16 -0.83 5.24
N ILE A 88 15.64 -0.48 4.05
CA ILE A 88 15.28 0.90 3.68
C ILE A 88 13.75 1.12 3.73
N GLU A 89 13.32 2.37 3.57
CA GLU A 89 11.89 2.73 3.61
C GLU A 89 11.09 2.05 2.48
N THR A 90 10.00 1.37 2.86
CA THR A 90 9.15 0.58 1.95
C THR A 90 7.84 1.30 1.55
N MET A 91 7.71 2.56 1.97
CA MET A 91 6.54 3.38 1.70
C MET A 91 6.68 4.17 0.40
N GLY A 92 5.55 4.38 -0.28
CA GLY A 92 5.48 5.22 -1.48
C GLY A 92 5.00 4.51 -2.74
N THR A 93 5.18 5.21 -3.86
CA THR A 93 4.89 4.77 -5.22
C THR A 93 6.01 3.87 -5.76
N LYS A 94 5.74 3.16 -6.87
CA LYS A 94 6.76 2.32 -7.54
C LYS A 94 8.02 3.12 -7.91
N ALA A 95 7.84 4.36 -8.37
CA ALA A 95 8.94 5.23 -8.78
C ALA A 95 9.80 5.69 -7.60
N GLU A 96 9.17 6.02 -6.46
CA GLU A 96 9.88 6.39 -5.23
C GLU A 96 10.71 5.22 -4.70
N LEU A 97 10.13 4.01 -4.66
CA LEU A 97 10.85 2.79 -4.27
C LEU A 97 12.04 2.51 -5.19
N LEU A 98 11.86 2.61 -6.52
CA LEU A 98 12.96 2.43 -7.46
C LEU A 98 14.10 3.41 -7.22
N LYS A 99 13.77 4.69 -7.01
CA LYS A 99 14.76 5.73 -6.75
C LYS A 99 15.50 5.48 -5.44
N ALA A 100 14.79 5.09 -4.38
CA ALA A 100 15.39 4.78 -3.08
C ALA A 100 16.34 3.59 -3.17
N ILE A 101 15.90 2.49 -3.80
CA ILE A 101 16.70 1.27 -4.00
C ILE A 101 17.96 1.58 -4.84
N GLN A 102 17.82 2.31 -5.94
CA GLN A 102 18.95 2.70 -6.78
C GLN A 102 19.95 3.58 -6.03
N ASN A 103 19.47 4.58 -5.28
CA ASN A 103 20.32 5.43 -4.46
C ASN A 103 21.10 4.61 -3.42
N HIS A 104 20.46 3.63 -2.79
CA HIS A 104 21.10 2.74 -1.84
C HIS A 104 22.20 1.88 -2.49
N PHE A 105 21.91 1.23 -3.62
CA PHE A 105 22.93 0.45 -4.35
C PHE A 105 24.07 1.31 -4.90
N ASN A 106 23.83 2.59 -5.20
CA ASN A 106 24.89 3.51 -5.62
C ASN A 106 25.78 3.93 -4.45
N ALA A 107 25.23 4.07 -3.24
CA ALA A 107 25.99 4.30 -2.02
C ALA A 107 26.75 3.04 -1.54
N HIS A 108 26.16 1.85 -1.76
CA HIS A 108 26.67 0.56 -1.31
C HIS A 108 26.97 -0.35 -2.50
N GLN A 109 27.96 0.01 -3.31
CA GLN A 109 28.26 -0.71 -4.55
C GLN A 109 28.64 -2.18 -4.35
N HIS A 110 29.19 -2.54 -3.18
CA HIS A 110 29.51 -3.93 -2.84
C HIS A 110 28.28 -4.85 -2.83
N LEU A 111 27.09 -4.30 -2.54
CA LEU A 111 25.84 -5.07 -2.57
C LEU A 111 25.43 -5.49 -3.99
N LYS A 112 25.96 -4.84 -5.04
CA LYS A 112 25.67 -5.23 -6.43
C LYS A 112 26.33 -6.56 -6.81
N ALA A 113 27.41 -6.93 -6.11
CA ALA A 113 28.11 -8.21 -6.30
C ALA A 113 27.64 -9.29 -5.31
N ASP A 114 26.70 -8.96 -4.44
CA ASP A 114 26.10 -9.93 -3.53
C ASP A 114 25.22 -10.90 -4.32
N ALA A 115 25.31 -12.20 -4.05
CA ALA A 115 24.63 -13.27 -4.80
C ALA A 115 23.10 -13.09 -4.86
N HIS A 116 22.55 -12.31 -3.92
CA HIS A 116 21.12 -12.03 -3.79
C HIS A 116 20.64 -10.98 -4.80
N PHE A 117 21.54 -10.05 -5.14
CA PHE A 117 21.23 -8.86 -5.94
C PHE A 117 21.98 -8.82 -7.27
N GLU A 118 23.00 -9.66 -7.47
CA GLU A 118 23.78 -9.73 -8.71
C GLU A 118 22.87 -9.93 -9.94
N GLY A 119 21.84 -10.77 -9.81
CA GLY A 119 20.84 -11.02 -10.85
C GLY A 119 19.98 -9.80 -11.24
N LEU A 120 20.02 -8.71 -10.47
CA LEU A 120 19.37 -7.43 -10.81
C LEU A 120 20.22 -6.56 -11.75
N PHE A 121 21.53 -6.80 -11.80
CA PHE A 121 22.50 -5.97 -12.52
C PHE A 121 23.15 -6.68 -13.70
N ASN A 122 23.22 -8.02 -13.70
CA ASN A 122 23.80 -8.83 -14.77
C ASN A 122 22.78 -9.27 -15.85
N THR A 123 21.71 -8.49 -16.06
CA THR A 123 20.64 -8.76 -17.04
C THR A 123 20.85 -8.07 -18.37
#